data_AF-A0A1K1VK53-F1
#
_entry.id   AF-A0A1K1VK53-F1
#
_cell.length_a   1.000
_cell.length_b   1.000
_cell.length_c   1.000
_cell.angle_alpha   90.00
_cell.angle_beta   90.00
_cell.angle_gamma   90.00
#
_symmetry.space_group_name_H-M   'P 1'
#
loop_
_entity.id
_entity.type
_entity.pdbx_description
1 polymer ?
#
loop_
_entity_poly.entity_id
_entity_poly.type
_entity_poly.pdbx_seq_one_letter_code
_entity_poly.pdbx_strand_id
1 'polypeptide(L)'
;MTEIYLLIAHSTDQSEPYVLGWFDDRHKAREVAEQKEWEAYRASLKSGHLWSTQKPLAPDQTDYRRYWIKTISKFDHVPVPRSWALH
;
A
#
# COMPACT_ATOMS: atom_id res chain seq x y z
N MET A 1 18.14 -6.79 12.05
CA MET A 1 16.82 -6.89 11.39
C MET A 1 16.21 -5.50 11.27
N THR A 2 16.23 -4.93 10.06
CA THR A 2 15.54 -3.66 9.77
C THR A 2 14.16 -3.99 9.23
N GLU A 3 13.10 -3.50 9.86
CA GLU A 3 11.76 -3.63 9.29
C GLU A 3 11.54 -2.55 8.24
N ILE A 4 10.89 -2.91 7.14
CA ILE A 4 10.46 -1.97 6.10
C ILE A 4 8.95 -2.13 5.95
N TYR A 5 8.26 -1.00 5.89
CA TYR A 5 6.82 -0.93 5.76
C TYR A 5 6.47 -0.54 4.32
N LEU A 6 5.97 -1.50 3.54
CA LEU A 6 5.56 -1.29 2.16
C LEU A 6 4.14 -0.70 2.12
N LEU A 7 3.97 0.40 1.39
CA LEU A 7 2.67 0.97 1.08
C LEU A 7 2.17 0.37 -0.24
N ILE A 8 1.04 -0.32 -0.19
CA ILE A 8 0.45 -1.04 -1.31
C ILE A 8 -0.90 -0.42 -1.63
N ALA A 9 -1.16 -0.13 -2.90
CA ALA A 9 -2.46 0.31 -3.40
C ALA A 9 -3.18 -0.86 -4.06
N HIS A 10 -4.43 -1.08 -3.65
CA HIS A 10 -5.37 -2.02 -4.23
C HIS A 10 -6.42 -1.21 -5.01
N SER A 11 -6.40 -1.33 -6.34
CA SER A 11 -7.44 -0.70 -7.16
C SER A 11 -8.73 -1.51 -7.03
N THR A 12 -9.87 -0.82 -7.11
CA THR A 12 -11.19 -1.46 -7.10
C THR A 12 -11.53 -2.12 -8.45
N ASP A 13 -10.71 -1.87 -9.47
CA ASP A 13 -10.94 -2.23 -10.88
C ASP A 13 -10.24 -3.53 -11.32
N GLN A 14 -10.07 -4.50 -10.41
CA GLN A 14 -9.41 -5.80 -10.69
C GLN A 14 -7.92 -5.77 -11.13
N SER A 15 -7.24 -4.63 -11.06
CA SER A 15 -5.79 -4.58 -11.29
C SER A 15 -5.03 -5.17 -10.10
N GLU A 16 -3.96 -5.92 -10.37
CA GLU A 16 -3.08 -6.45 -9.34
C GLU A 16 -2.63 -5.35 -8.34
N PRO A 17 -2.48 -5.68 -7.04
CA PRO A 17 -2.01 -4.72 -6.05
C PRO A 17 -0.59 -4.26 -6.40
N TYR A 18 -0.36 -2.96 -6.40
CA TYR A 18 0.94 -2.37 -6.73
C TYR A 18 1.53 -1.61 -5.55
N VAL A 19 2.87 -1.60 -5.47
CA VAL A 19 3.59 -0.92 -4.40
C VAL A 19 3.75 0.56 -4.76
N LEU A 20 3.25 1.44 -3.88
CA LEU A 20 3.43 2.90 -4.00
C LEU A 20 4.79 3.36 -3.48
N GLY A 21 5.34 2.67 -2.49
CA GLY A 21 6.59 3.03 -1.87
C GLY A 21 6.88 2.21 -0.62
N TRP A 22 7.97 2.56 0.04
CA TRP A 22 8.40 1.91 1.28
C TRP A 22 8.83 2.96 2.31
N PHE A 23 8.66 2.61 3.58
CA PHE A 23 8.98 3.46 4.72
C PHE A 23 9.81 2.66 5.72
N ASP A 24 10.75 3.32 6.40
CA ASP A 24 11.48 2.78 7.56
C ASP A 24 10.67 2.89 8.87
N ASP A 25 9.65 3.74 8.90
CA ASP A 25 8.83 4.04 10.06
C ASP A 25 7.37 3.61 9.84
N ARG A 26 6.85 2.81 10.77
CA ARG A 26 5.46 2.30 10.75
C ARG A 26 4.43 3.42 10.88
N HIS A 27 4.68 4.42 11.72
CA HIS A 27 3.77 5.53 11.94
C HIS A 27 3.66 6.37 10.67
N LYS A 28 4.79 6.70 10.03
CA LYS A 28 4.79 7.42 8.75
C LYS A 28 4.05 6.64 7.66
N ALA A 29 4.30 5.34 7.55
CA ALA A 29 3.58 4.51 6.59
C ALA A 29 2.06 4.56 6.80
N ARG A 30 1.63 4.52 8.07
CA ARG A 30 0.21 4.59 8.46
C ARG A 30 -0.42 5.93 8.14
N GLU A 31 0.23 7.03 8.50
CA GLU A 31 -0.25 8.37 8.20
C GLU A 31 -0.41 8.58 6.69
N VAL A 32 0.58 8.13 5.88
CA VAL A 32 0.50 8.24 4.43
C VAL A 32 -0.63 7.37 3.86
N ALA A 33 -0.82 6.15 4.36
CA ALA A 33 -1.91 5.29 3.92
C ALA A 33 -3.28 5.93 4.21
N GLU A 34 -3.47 6.46 5.43
CA GLU A 34 -4.70 7.15 5.83
C GLU A 34 -4.91 8.43 5.01
N GLN A 35 -3.87 9.22 4.78
CA GLN A 35 -3.96 10.41 3.91
C GLN A 35 -4.37 10.03 2.48
N LYS A 36 -3.79 8.95 1.93
CA LYS A 36 -4.11 8.47 0.59
C LYS A 36 -5.56 7.98 0.48
N GLU A 37 -6.08 7.30 1.50
CA GLU A 37 -7.50 6.93 1.58
C GLU A 37 -8.39 8.17 1.51
N TRP A 38 -8.08 9.19 2.30
CA TRP A 38 -8.83 10.46 2.31
C TRP A 38 -8.72 11.21 0.98
N GLU A 39 -7.54 11.24 0.34
CA GLU A 39 -7.35 11.83 -0.99
C GLU A 39 -8.19 11.10 -2.04
N ALA A 40 -8.18 9.77 -2.04
CA ALA A 40 -8.96 8.96 -2.97
C ALA A 40 -10.47 9.12 -2.75
N TYR A 41 -10.91 9.21 -1.50
CA TYR A 41 -12.30 9.51 -1.14
C TYR A 41 -12.71 10.89 -1.66
N ARG A 42 -11.92 11.94 -1.38
CA ARG A 42 -12.20 13.30 -1.89
C ARG A 42 -12.20 13.36 -3.41
N ALA A 43 -11.28 12.65 -4.07
CA ALA A 43 -11.25 12.55 -5.52
C ALA A 43 -12.51 11.87 -6.06
N SER A 44 -12.97 10.79 -5.43
CA SER A 44 -14.20 10.09 -5.81
C SER A 44 -15.46 10.95 -5.63
N LEU A 45 -15.51 11.77 -4.57
CA LEU A 45 -16.58 12.74 -4.35
C LEU A 45 -16.55 13.86 -5.40
N LYS A 46 -15.37 14.38 -5.73
CA LYS A 46 -15.19 15.46 -6.71
C LYS A 46 -15.45 15.00 -8.14
N SER A 47 -15.17 13.73 -8.42
CA SER A 47 -15.35 13.14 -9.75
C SER A 47 -16.82 12.93 -10.14
N GLY A 48 -17.78 13.37 -9.30
CA GLY A 48 -19.18 13.57 -9.65
C GLY A 48 -19.71 12.48 -10.55
N HIS A 49 -19.81 11.26 -10.02
CA HIS A 49 -20.15 10.09 -10.81
C HIS A 49 -21.59 10.22 -11.31
N LEU A 50 -21.75 10.78 -12.51
CA LEU A 50 -23.01 10.90 -13.25
C LEU A 50 -23.64 9.52 -13.55
N TRP A 51 -22.90 8.42 -13.33
CA TRP A 51 -23.32 7.06 -13.67
C TRP A 51 -23.41 6.05 -12.53
N SER A 52 -22.98 6.37 -11.30
CA SER A 52 -23.09 5.43 -10.18
C SER A 52 -23.87 6.06 -9.05
N THR A 53 -25.04 5.49 -8.77
CA THR A 53 -25.96 5.90 -7.70
C THR A 53 -25.38 5.60 -6.31
N GLN A 54 -24.26 4.89 -6.23
CA GLN A 54 -23.60 4.58 -4.97
C GLN A 54 -22.61 5.70 -4.61
N LYS A 55 -22.96 6.48 -3.58
CA LYS A 55 -22.01 7.40 -2.95
C LYS A 55 -20.79 6.61 -2.48
N PRO A 56 -19.56 7.07 -2.77
CA PRO A 56 -18.37 6.50 -2.17
C PRO A 56 -18.54 6.52 -0.65
N LEU A 57 -18.31 5.38 0.02
CA LEU A 57 -18.30 5.34 1.48
C LEU A 57 -17.04 6.01 2.00
N ALA A 58 -17.17 6.74 3.10
CA ALA A 58 -16.00 7.30 3.77
C ALA A 58 -15.09 6.15 4.26
N PRO A 59 -13.76 6.35 4.28
CA PRO A 59 -12.81 5.35 4.78
C PRO A 59 -13.00 4.97 6.25
N ASP A 60 -13.79 5.75 6.99
CA ASP A 60 -14.22 5.46 8.37
C ASP A 60 -15.46 4.53 8.45
N GLN A 61 -16.24 4.46 7.37
CA GLN A 61 -17.50 3.69 7.29
C GLN A 61 -17.37 2.37 6.51
N THR A 62 -16.15 2.00 6.10
CA THR A 62 -15.91 0.75 5.37
C THR A 62 -14.64 0.07 5.86
N ASP A 63 -14.72 -1.25 6.08
CA ASP A 63 -13.54 -2.09 6.29
C ASP A 63 -12.69 -2.25 5.01
N TYR A 64 -13.24 -1.85 3.85
CA TYR A 64 -12.52 -1.91 2.59
C TYR A 64 -11.56 -0.73 2.46
N ARG A 65 -10.28 -0.97 2.77
CA ARG A 65 -9.19 -0.02 2.51
C ARG A 65 -8.61 -0.26 1.13
N ARG A 66 -8.26 0.81 0.41
CA ARG A 66 -7.49 0.74 -0.85
C ARG A 66 -5.98 0.75 -0.58
N TYR A 67 -5.52 1.35 0.51
CA TYR A 67 -4.10 1.47 0.85
C TYR A 67 -3.75 0.64 2.07
N TRP A 68 -2.86 -0.33 1.88
CA TRP A 68 -2.47 -1.30 2.91
C TRP A 68 -0.99 -1.17 3.21
N ILE A 69 -0.61 -1.55 4.42
CA ILE A 69 0.80 -1.59 4.84
C ILE A 69 1.20 -3.03 5.05
N LYS A 70 2.22 -3.47 4.33
CA LYS A 70 2.83 -4.77 4.53
C LYS A 70 4.20 -4.59 5.18
N THR A 71 4.35 -5.11 6.38
CA THR A 71 5.66 -5.17 7.05
C THR A 71 6.48 -6.29 6.42
N ILE A 72 7.69 -5.97 5.98
CA ILE A 72 8.69 -6.94 5.54
C ILE A 72 9.95 -6.76 6.38
N SER A 73 10.56 -7.87 6.81
CA SER A 73 11.91 -7.80 7.37
C SER A 73 12.91 -7.69 6.23
N LYS A 74 13.73 -6.64 6.27
CA LYS A 74 14.96 -6.58 5.49
C LYS A 74 15.82 -7.76 5.95
N PHE A 75 16.00 -8.74 5.08
CA PHE A 75 16.98 -9.79 5.33
C PHE A 75 18.34 -9.11 5.50
N ASP A 76 18.97 -9.34 6.65
CA ASP A 76 20.40 -9.07 6.82
C ASP A 76 21.08 -9.84 5.69
N HIS A 77 21.90 -9.13 4.91
CA HIS A 77 22.57 -9.60 3.72
C HIS A 77 23.08 -11.02 3.95
N VAL A 78 22.36 -12.06 3.51
CA VAL A 78 22.88 -13.42 3.60
C VAL A 78 24.03 -13.41 2.61
N PRO A 79 25.29 -13.57 3.02
CA PRO A 79 26.36 -13.69 2.05
C PRO A 79 26.00 -14.91 1.21
N VAL A 80 25.67 -14.68 -0.07
CA VAL A 80 25.48 -15.78 -1.02
C VAL A 80 26.77 -16.58 -0.92
N PRO A 81 26.74 -17.85 -0.48
CA PRO A 81 27.94 -18.65 -0.47
C PRO A 81 28.38 -18.67 -1.92
N ARG A 82 29.48 -17.97 -2.21
CA ARG A 82 30.13 -17.93 -3.51
C ARG A 82 30.45 -19.39 -3.77
N SER A 83 29.58 -20.06 -4.53
CA SER A 83 29.70 -21.48 -4.84
C SER A 83 31.12 -21.67 -5.31
N TRP A 84 31.86 -22.50 -4.59
CA TRP A 84 33.21 -22.86 -4.96
C TRP A 84 33.20 -23.24 -6.42
N ALA A 85 33.99 -22.49 -7.20
CA ALA A 85 34.36 -22.89 -8.54
C ALA A 85 34.91 -24.32 -8.45
N LEU A 86 34.11 -25.26 -8.92
CA LEU A 86 34.53 -26.63 -9.22
C LEU A 86 33.86 -26.99 -10.53
N HIS A 87 34.48 -26.58 -11.64
CA HIS A 87 35.05 -27.52 -12.62
C HIS A 87 35.71 -26.76 -13.77
#